data_AF-A0A511MHD7-F1
#
_entry.id   AF-A0A511MHD7-F1
#
_cell.length_a   1.000
_cell.length_b   1.000
_cell.length_c   1.000
_cell.angle_alpha   90.00
_cell.angle_beta   90.00
_cell.angle_gamma   90.00
#
_symmetry.space_group_name_H-M   'P 1'
#
loop_
_entity.id
_entity.type
_entity.pdbx_description
1 polymer ?
#
loop_
_entity_poly.entity_id
_entity_poly.type
_entity_poly.pdbx_seq_one_letter_code
_entity_poly.pdbx_strand_id
1 'polypeptide(L)'
;MSEDTSSAVRDCECEPWIKLSHCGVGMHDGAGRLFKVRCPSILCSGMVPLVDGKISLHEGTVPGACPWIGMRVVDDTADLDPDYLTKLRSKRVL
;
A
#
# COMPACT_ATOMS: atom_id res chain seq x y z
N MET A 1 0.68 33.64 -34.53
CA MET A 1 1.56 33.23 -33.42
C MET A 1 1.17 34.03 -32.18
N SER A 2 0.50 33.39 -31.24
CA SER A 2 0.42 33.75 -29.82
C SER A 2 -0.34 32.60 -29.16
N GLU A 3 0.41 31.69 -28.54
CA GLU A 3 -0.11 30.53 -27.83
C GLU A 3 -0.44 30.95 -26.40
N ASP A 4 -1.73 30.99 -26.07
CA ASP A 4 -2.20 31.11 -24.68
C ASP A 4 -1.89 29.81 -23.93
N THR A 5 -0.71 29.76 -23.30
CA THR A 5 -0.35 28.73 -22.32
C THR A 5 -0.87 29.14 -20.96
N SER A 6 -2.10 28.79 -20.65
CA SER A 6 -2.63 28.85 -19.28
C SER A 6 -3.70 27.80 -19.06
N SER A 7 -3.29 26.53 -19.16
CA SER A 7 -4.08 25.45 -18.57
C SER A 7 -3.53 25.19 -17.18
N ALA A 8 -4.14 25.84 -16.18
CA ALA A 8 -3.93 25.52 -14.78
C ALA A 8 -4.32 24.06 -14.55
N VAL A 9 -3.34 23.16 -14.65
CA VAL A 9 -3.47 21.80 -14.11
C VAL A 9 -3.63 22.02 -12.61
N ARG A 10 -4.84 21.81 -12.10
CA ARG A 10 -5.01 21.63 -10.67
C ARG A 10 -4.34 20.31 -10.37
N ASP A 11 -3.06 20.36 -10.04
CA ASP A 11 -2.37 19.24 -9.41
C ASP A 11 -3.09 19.01 -8.09
N CYS A 12 -4.13 18.17 -8.11
CA CYS A 12 -4.47 17.45 -6.92
C CYS A 12 -3.18 16.70 -6.56
N GLU A 13 -2.51 17.09 -5.48
CA GLU A 13 -1.40 16.34 -4.88
C GLU A 13 -1.90 15.00 -4.31
N CYS A 14 -2.65 14.26 -5.13
CA CYS A 14 -3.09 12.90 -4.92
C CYS A 14 -1.87 12.02 -5.15
N GLU A 15 -0.93 12.07 -4.20
CA GLU A 15 0.15 11.11 -4.14
C GLU A 15 -0.47 9.71 -4.25
N PRO A 16 -0.01 8.86 -5.19
CA PRO A 16 -0.64 7.57 -5.42
C PRO A 16 -0.58 6.74 -4.13
N TRP A 17 -1.71 6.12 -3.81
CA TRP A 17 -1.86 5.32 -2.61
C TRP A 17 -2.65 4.04 -2.87
N ILE A 18 -2.42 3.06 -2.02
CA ILE A 18 -3.20 1.82 -1.95
C ILE A 18 -3.67 1.55 -0.53
N LYS A 19 -4.76 0.80 -0.40
CA LYS A 19 -5.19 0.28 0.91
C LYS A 19 -4.35 -0.91 1.36
N LEU A 20 -4.23 -1.10 2.67
CA LEU A 20 -3.57 -2.26 3.26
C LEU A 20 -4.18 -3.58 2.78
N SER A 21 -5.49 -3.63 2.59
CA SER A 21 -6.19 -4.78 1.99
C SER A 21 -5.62 -5.22 0.62
N HIS A 22 -5.07 -4.31 -0.19
CA HIS A 22 -4.41 -4.65 -1.47
C HIS A 22 -3.02 -5.28 -1.29
N CYS A 23 -2.36 -5.00 -0.16
CA CYS A 23 -1.13 -5.68 0.23
C CYS A 23 -1.42 -7.07 0.81
N GLY A 24 -2.63 -7.28 1.33
CA GLY A 24 -3.12 -8.53 1.93
C GLY A 24 -2.61 -8.79 3.34
N VAL A 25 -1.38 -8.37 3.68
CA VAL A 25 -0.79 -8.52 5.02
C VAL A 25 -0.06 -7.26 5.43
N GLY A 26 -0.28 -6.83 6.68
CA GLY A 26 0.42 -5.71 7.33
C GLY A 26 0.83 -6.05 8.76
N MET A 27 1.82 -5.32 9.29
CA MET A 27 2.21 -5.38 10.70
C MET A 27 2.17 -4.00 11.33
N HIS A 28 1.62 -3.95 12.53
CA HIS A 28 1.53 -2.75 13.35
C HIS A 28 2.53 -2.79 14.50
N ASP A 29 3.08 -1.64 14.86
CA ASP A 29 3.93 -1.49 16.03
C ASP A 29 3.08 -1.50 17.33
N GLY A 30 3.74 -1.38 18.49
CA GLY A 30 3.04 -1.33 19.79
C GLY A 30 2.09 -0.13 19.96
N ALA A 31 2.18 0.89 19.11
CA ALA A 31 1.28 2.04 19.08
C ALA A 31 0.16 1.89 18.04
N GLY A 32 0.06 0.74 17.36
CA GLY A 32 -0.95 0.50 16.33
C GLY A 32 -0.64 1.18 15.00
N ARG A 33 0.60 1.61 14.76
CA ARG A 33 1.00 2.21 13.47
C ARG A 33 1.51 1.14 12.52
N LEU A 34 0.99 1.15 11.29
CA LEU A 34 1.46 0.25 10.23
C LEU A 34 2.92 0.57 9.87
N PHE A 35 3.81 -0.43 9.98
CA PHE A 35 5.26 -0.24 9.72
C PHE A 35 5.86 -1.25 8.73
N LYS A 36 5.14 -2.33 8.40
CA LYS A 36 5.51 -3.30 7.36
C LYS A 36 4.28 -3.80 6.63
N VAL A 37 4.44 -4.11 5.34
CA VAL A 37 3.40 -4.72 4.50
C VAL A 37 3.99 -5.81 3.63
N ARG A 38 3.15 -6.67 3.07
CA ARG A 38 3.58 -7.49 1.93
C ARG A 38 3.53 -6.63 0.67
N CYS A 39 4.58 -6.66 -0.15
CA CYS A 39 4.55 -5.97 -1.44
C CYS A 39 3.44 -6.54 -2.34
N PRO A 40 2.63 -5.72 -3.04
CA PRO A 40 1.58 -6.24 -3.91
C PRO A 40 2.10 -7.02 -5.13
N SER A 41 3.37 -6.79 -5.52
CA SER A 41 4.00 -7.56 -6.59
C SER A 41 4.24 -9.01 -6.16
N ILE A 42 3.72 -9.96 -6.94
CA ILE A 42 3.98 -11.40 -6.74
C ILE A 42 5.46 -11.79 -6.91
N LEU A 43 6.24 -10.93 -7.58
CA LEU A 43 7.67 -11.11 -7.81
C LEU A 43 8.53 -10.56 -6.65
N CYS A 44 7.90 -9.90 -5.68
CA CYS A 44 8.55 -9.46 -4.45
C CYS A 44 8.15 -10.42 -3.34
N SER A 45 9.14 -10.98 -2.63
CA SER A 45 8.90 -11.93 -1.54
C SER A 45 9.08 -11.26 -0.18
N GLY A 46 8.23 -11.65 0.77
CA GLY A 46 8.35 -11.23 2.17
C GLY A 46 7.63 -9.94 2.54
N MET A 47 7.96 -9.46 3.74
CA MET A 47 7.43 -8.22 4.32
C MET A 47 8.41 -7.08 4.08
N VAL A 48 7.92 -6.01 3.48
CA VAL A 48 8.68 -4.80 3.16
C VAL A 48 8.39 -3.70 4.19
N PRO A 49 9.41 -2.96 4.65
CA PRO A 49 9.22 -1.81 5.53
C PRO A 49 8.39 -0.71 4.87
N LEU A 50 7.69 0.05 5.71
CA LEU A 50 7.20 1.37 5.35
C LEU A 50 8.14 2.44 5.91
N VAL A 51 8.56 3.37 5.06
CA VAL A 51 9.25 4.62 5.44
C VAL A 51 8.30 5.76 5.12
N ASP A 52 7.95 6.55 6.13
CA ASP A 52 6.93 7.62 6.03
C ASP A 52 5.59 7.13 5.45
N GLY A 53 5.21 5.90 5.79
CA GLY A 53 3.97 5.26 5.31
C GLY A 53 4.04 4.78 3.85
N LYS A 54 5.22 4.82 3.22
CA LYS A 54 5.43 4.39 1.84
C LYS A 54 6.27 3.13 1.77
N ILE A 55 5.98 2.27 0.79
CA ILE A 55 6.76 1.05 0.57
C ILE A 55 8.22 1.42 0.30
N SER A 56 9.12 0.95 1.16
CA SER A 56 10.55 1.24 1.03
C SER A 56 11.18 0.49 -0.14
N LEU A 57 12.41 0.86 -0.48
CA LEU A 57 13.27 0.06 -1.34
C LEU A 57 13.35 -1.38 -0.79
N HIS A 58 13.22 -2.34 -1.69
CA HIS A 58 13.36 -3.76 -1.43
C HIS A 58 13.71 -4.51 -2.72
N GLU A 59 14.35 -5.66 -2.56
CA GLU A 59 14.71 -6.53 -3.68
C GLU A 59 13.55 -7.45 -4.07
N GLY A 60 13.56 -7.90 -5.32
CA GLY A 60 12.61 -8.87 -5.84
C GLY A 60 13.10 -9.46 -7.15
N THR A 61 12.31 -10.33 -7.77
CA THR A 61 12.59 -10.89 -9.10
C THR A 61 12.00 -10.04 -10.23
N VAL A 62 11.47 -8.85 -9.90
CA VAL A 62 11.02 -7.86 -10.89
C VAL A 62 12.25 -7.37 -11.68
N PRO A 63 12.18 -7.30 -13.02
CA PRO A 63 13.23 -6.63 -13.80
C PRO A 63 13.30 -5.14 -13.45
N GLY A 64 14.40 -4.71 -12.86
CA GLY A 64 14.59 -3.32 -12.41
C GLY A 64 13.93 -3.03 -11.05
N ALA A 65 13.62 -1.76 -10.80
CA ALA A 65 13.01 -1.33 -9.54
C ALA A 65 11.53 -1.76 -9.47
N CYS A 66 11.11 -2.28 -8.31
CA CYS A 66 9.71 -2.62 -8.08
C CYS A 66 8.82 -1.37 -8.21
N PRO A 67 7.74 -1.40 -9.01
CA PRO A 67 6.91 -0.22 -9.29
C PRO A 67 6.10 0.25 -8.07
N TRP A 68 6.05 -0.55 -7.00
CA TRP A 68 5.37 -0.22 -5.76
C TRP A 68 6.25 0.57 -4.80
N ILE A 69 7.56 0.70 -5.05
CA ILE A 69 8.45 1.52 -4.22
C ILE A 69 7.95 2.98 -4.24
N GLY A 70 7.83 3.58 -3.05
CA GLY A 70 7.31 4.93 -2.88
C GLY A 70 5.78 5.03 -2.87
N MET A 71 5.04 3.94 -3.12
CA MET A 71 3.58 3.93 -2.99
C MET A 71 3.18 4.09 -1.53
N ARG A 72 2.29 5.05 -1.24
CA ARG A 72 1.73 5.23 0.09
C ARG A 72 0.73 4.12 0.41
N VAL A 73 0.78 3.59 1.63
CA VAL A 73 -0.18 2.60 2.12
C VAL A 73 -1.09 3.24 3.17
N VAL A 74 -2.40 3.13 2.95
CA VAL A 74 -3.45 3.53 3.88
C VAL A 74 -3.96 2.32 4.61
N ASP A 75 -3.92 2.34 5.93
CA ASP A 75 -4.51 1.30 6.76
C ASP A 75 -6.04 1.43 6.77
N ASP A 76 -6.71 0.46 6.15
CA ASP A 76 -8.17 0.36 6.07
C ASP A 76 -8.73 -0.69 7.03
N THR A 77 -7.94 -1.15 8.02
CA THR A 77 -8.38 -2.17 8.97
C THR A 77 -9.57 -1.71 9.80
N ALA A 78 -9.66 -0.40 10.11
CA ALA A 78 -10.78 0.18 10.83
C ALA A 78 -12.07 0.27 9.98
N ASP A 79 -11.97 0.24 8.65
CA ASP A 79 -13.11 0.29 7.73
C ASP A 79 -13.73 -1.10 7.53
N LEU A 80 -13.04 -2.17 7.95
CA LEU A 80 -13.53 -3.53 7.83
C LEU A 80 -14.61 -3.78 8.88
N ASP A 81 -15.78 -4.22 8.43
CA ASP A 81 -16.84 -4.70 9.30
C ASP A 81 -16.30 -5.79 10.24
N PRO A 82 -16.44 -5.66 11.57
CA PRO A 82 -15.99 -6.68 12.52
C PRO A 82 -16.59 -8.07 12.24
N ASP A 83 -17.78 -8.15 11.64
CA ASP A 83 -18.39 -9.42 11.23
C ASP A 83 -17.70 -10.05 10.02
N TYR A 84 -17.06 -9.24 9.17
CA TYR A 84 -16.28 -9.72 8.02
C TYR A 84 -15.01 -10.46 8.45
N LEU A 85 -14.28 -9.92 9.43
CA LEU A 85 -13.09 -10.59 10.00
C LEU A 85 -13.46 -11.88 10.74
N THR A 86 -14.59 -11.88 11.44
CA THR A 86 -15.11 -13.08 12.11
C THR A 86 -15.39 -14.19 11.11
N LYS A 87 -16.05 -13.88 9.98
CA LYS A 87 -16.33 -14.84 8.90
C LYS A 87 -15.06 -15.35 8.20
N LEU A 88 -14.04 -14.51 8.01
CA LEU A 88 -12.75 -14.92 7.43
C LEU A 88 -11.95 -15.84 8.35
N ARG A 89 -11.95 -15.60 9.66
CA ARG A 89 -11.27 -16.45 10.65
C ARG A 89 -11.93 -17.82 10.76
N SER A 90 -13.27 -17.89 10.69
CA SER A 90 -14.01 -19.15 10.69
C SER A 90 -13.81 -20.01 9.43
N LYS A 91 -13.37 -19.42 8.31
CA LYS A 91 -13.08 -20.15 7.06
C LYS A 91 -11.68 -20.77 6.99
N ARG A 92 -10.80 -20.56 7.97
CA ARG A 92 -9.46 -21.20 8.03
C ARG A 92 -9.44 -22.51 8.82
N VAL A 93 -10.60 -23.10 9.12
CA VAL A 93 -10.67 -24.46 9.66
C VAL A 93 -10.91 -25.42 8.48
N LEU A 94 -9.82 -26.11 8.12
CA LEU A 94 -9.64 -27.20 7.16
C LEU A 94 -9.57 -26.84 5.67
#